data_AF-A0A7Y9ND54-F1
#
_entry.id   AF-A0A7Y9ND54-F1
#
_cell.length_a   1.000
_cell.length_b   1.000
_cell.length_c   1.000
_cell.angle_alpha   90.00
_cell.angle_beta   90.00
_cell.angle_gamma   90.00
#
_symmetry.space_group_name_H-M   'P 1'
#
loop_
_entity.id
_entity.type
_entity.pdbx_description
1 polymer ?
#
loop_
_entity_poly.entity_id
_entity_poly.type
_entity_poly.pdbx_seq_one_letter_code
_entity_poly.pdbx_strand_id
1 'polypeptide(L)'
;MDRHDFAQWVLPLRGDLDVEVDAVGGRLDVLQGAFVAPGEGHAQTGDGDHLMLIVDCPAGVIDDDTLDHLRRQRWLALPKGLRQCLTGAAAHANDDLLAVLLQQYAPAGSAARLHALCTRLTSRPGADWSVARMAALVGISGSRLHAAFVQEFGVPPQAWLSACRLRWAKHRLLTSTDSIATIALDAGYSEHSALTRALRRETGLTPQAFRRQ
;
A
#
# COMPACT_ATOMS: atom_id res chain seq x y z
N MET A 1 -24.22 6.41 -13.98
CA MET A 1 -22.86 6.25 -14.55
C MET A 1 -21.94 6.97 -13.62
N ASP A 2 -21.18 6.19 -12.86
CA ASP A 2 -20.41 6.71 -11.74
C ASP A 2 -19.02 7.10 -12.22
N ARG A 3 -18.51 8.22 -11.72
CA ARG A 3 -17.23 8.80 -12.12
C ARG A 3 -16.54 9.39 -10.90
N HIS A 4 -15.25 9.12 -10.77
CA HIS A 4 -14.43 9.56 -9.64
C HIS A 4 -13.10 10.12 -10.11
N ASP A 5 -12.51 11.02 -9.32
CA ASP A 5 -11.22 11.66 -9.61
C ASP A 5 -10.01 10.81 -9.18
N PHE A 6 -10.26 9.55 -8.81
CA PHE A 6 -9.27 8.59 -8.34
C PHE A 6 -9.48 7.23 -9.00
N ALA A 7 -8.43 6.41 -9.01
CA ALA A 7 -8.46 5.09 -9.64
C ALA A 7 -9.08 4.06 -8.70
N GLN A 8 -9.74 3.05 -9.24
CA GLN A 8 -10.39 2.00 -8.46
C GLN A 8 -10.09 0.60 -9.01
N TRP A 9 -9.99 -0.36 -8.10
CA TRP A 9 -10.06 -1.78 -8.42
C TRP A 9 -11.43 -2.32 -8.01
N VAL A 10 -12.12 -2.96 -8.95
CA VAL A 10 -13.40 -3.65 -8.74
C VAL A 10 -13.12 -5.14 -8.72
N LEU A 11 -13.27 -5.77 -7.56
CA LEU A 11 -12.79 -7.14 -7.31
C LEU A 11 -13.95 -8.03 -6.83
N PRO A 12 -14.50 -8.90 -7.69
CA PRO A 12 -15.59 -9.78 -7.30
C PRO A 12 -15.13 -10.85 -6.31
N LEU A 13 -15.92 -11.04 -5.26
CA LEU A 13 -15.73 -12.08 -4.24
C LEU A 13 -16.73 -13.22 -4.40
N ARG A 14 -17.91 -12.93 -4.98
CA ARG A 14 -18.98 -13.89 -5.28
C ARG A 14 -19.90 -13.34 -6.37
N GLY A 15 -20.46 -14.25 -7.16
CA GLY A 15 -21.37 -13.93 -8.27
C GLY A 15 -20.60 -13.44 -9.49
N ASP A 16 -21.36 -12.97 -10.48
CA ASP A 16 -20.85 -12.37 -11.70
C ASP A 16 -21.63 -11.11 -12.05
N LEU A 17 -21.00 -10.22 -12.81
CA LEU A 17 -21.55 -8.91 -13.16
C LEU A 17 -21.01 -8.47 -14.53
N ASP A 18 -21.89 -7.98 -15.39
CA ASP A 18 -21.47 -7.26 -16.59
C ASP A 18 -21.17 -5.81 -16.23
N VAL A 19 -19.97 -5.36 -16.60
CA VAL A 19 -19.49 -4.00 -16.35
C VAL A 19 -19.09 -3.36 -17.66
N GLU A 20 -19.50 -2.11 -17.83
CA GLU A 20 -18.98 -1.25 -18.89
C GLU A 20 -18.04 -0.23 -18.26
N VAL A 21 -16.79 -0.19 -18.71
CA VAL A 21 -15.80 0.82 -18.31
C VAL A 21 -15.37 1.54 -19.57
N ASP A 22 -15.63 2.85 -19.65
CA ASP A 22 -15.26 3.69 -20.80
C ASP A 22 -15.73 3.08 -22.14
N ALA A 23 -17.02 2.75 -22.23
CA ALA A 23 -17.67 2.09 -23.38
C ALA A 23 -17.14 0.70 -23.76
N VAL A 24 -16.25 0.11 -22.96
CA VAL A 24 -15.77 -1.27 -23.14
C VAL A 24 -16.48 -2.16 -22.14
N GLY A 25 -17.30 -3.08 -22.65
CA GLY A 25 -17.96 -4.10 -21.85
C GLY A 25 -17.02 -5.24 -21.45
N GLY A 26 -17.20 -5.77 -20.25
CA GLY A 26 -16.52 -6.95 -19.73
C GLY A 26 -17.35 -7.63 -18.66
N ARG A 27 -17.18 -8.95 -18.51
CA ARG A 27 -17.82 -9.72 -17.43
C ARG A 27 -16.85 -9.91 -16.28
N LEU A 28 -17.27 -9.56 -15.09
CA LEU A 28 -16.52 -9.77 -13.86
C LEU A 28 -17.04 -11.00 -13.14
N ASP A 29 -16.13 -11.79 -12.59
CA ASP A 29 -16.42 -12.94 -11.76
C ASP A 29 -15.29 -13.16 -10.75
N VAL A 30 -15.35 -14.23 -9.97
CA VAL A 30 -14.32 -14.53 -8.96
C VAL A 30 -12.90 -14.73 -9.55
N LEU A 31 -12.74 -14.87 -10.87
CA LEU A 31 -11.48 -15.02 -11.58
C LEU A 31 -11.06 -13.75 -12.35
N GLN A 32 -11.96 -12.78 -12.53
CA GLN A 32 -11.71 -11.56 -13.29
C GLN A 32 -12.25 -10.31 -12.58
N GLY A 33 -11.35 -9.38 -12.24
CA GLY A 33 -11.69 -8.05 -11.74
C GLY A 33 -11.53 -6.98 -12.81
N ALA A 34 -11.80 -5.73 -12.44
CA ALA A 34 -11.56 -4.56 -13.27
C ALA A 34 -10.68 -3.52 -12.59
N PHE A 35 -9.94 -2.77 -13.39
CA PHE A 35 -9.38 -1.47 -13.05
C PHE A 35 -10.19 -0.37 -13.74
N VAL A 36 -10.55 0.66 -13.00
CA VAL A 36 -11.24 1.86 -13.51
C VAL A 36 -10.31 3.04 -13.29
N ALA A 37 -9.91 3.72 -14.37
CA ALA A 37 -9.02 4.86 -14.27
C ALA A 37 -9.78 6.12 -13.77
N PRO A 38 -9.07 7.13 -13.24
CA PRO A 38 -9.69 8.41 -12.87
C PRO A 38 -10.45 9.00 -14.06
N GLY A 39 -11.66 9.47 -13.81
CA GLY A 39 -12.53 10.09 -14.81
C GLY A 39 -13.24 9.13 -15.76
N GLU A 40 -12.93 7.83 -15.73
CA GLU A 40 -13.66 6.84 -16.54
C GLU A 40 -15.03 6.58 -15.92
N GLY A 41 -16.08 6.80 -16.72
CA GLY A 41 -17.43 6.42 -16.35
C GLY A 41 -17.58 4.91 -16.37
N HIS A 42 -18.25 4.35 -15.38
CA HIS A 42 -18.61 2.94 -15.41
C HIS A 42 -20.08 2.68 -15.06
N ALA A 43 -20.61 1.60 -15.63
CA ALA A 43 -21.95 1.10 -15.39
C ALA A 43 -21.89 -0.40 -15.08
N GLN A 44 -22.80 -0.85 -14.21
CA GLN A 44 -22.81 -2.19 -13.66
C GLN A 44 -24.20 -2.79 -13.88
N THR A 45 -24.27 -4.00 -14.42
CA THR A 45 -25.51 -4.72 -14.64
C THR A 45 -25.32 -6.18 -14.26
N GLY A 46 -26.19 -6.71 -13.40
CA GLY A 46 -26.19 -8.12 -13.07
C GLY A 46 -27.50 -8.49 -12.40
N ASP A 47 -27.96 -9.69 -12.69
CA ASP A 47 -29.12 -10.28 -12.03
C ASP A 47 -28.61 -11.29 -10.99
N GLY A 48 -29.12 -11.20 -9.76
CA GLY A 48 -28.73 -12.06 -8.65
C GLY A 48 -27.71 -11.49 -7.66
N ASP A 49 -27.29 -12.38 -6.75
CA ASP A 49 -26.57 -12.04 -5.54
C ASP A 49 -25.04 -12.00 -5.78
N HIS A 50 -24.48 -10.79 -5.79
CA HIS A 50 -23.07 -10.52 -6.06
C HIS A 50 -22.44 -9.75 -4.89
N LEU A 51 -21.16 -10.02 -4.63
CA LEU A 51 -20.37 -9.30 -3.63
C LEU A 51 -19.07 -8.84 -4.26
N MET A 52 -18.78 -7.56 -4.13
CA MET A 52 -17.56 -6.94 -4.66
C MET A 52 -16.81 -6.18 -3.59
N LEU A 53 -15.49 -6.17 -3.74
CA LEU A 53 -14.61 -5.29 -3.00
C LEU A 53 -14.15 -4.18 -3.93
N ILE A 54 -14.41 -2.94 -3.53
CA ILE A 54 -13.90 -1.75 -4.21
C ILE A 54 -12.68 -1.28 -3.43
N VAL A 55 -11.55 -1.14 -4.14
CA VAL A 55 -10.32 -0.62 -3.55
C VAL A 55 -9.96 0.68 -4.24
N ASP A 56 -10.13 1.77 -3.51
CA ASP A 56 -9.82 3.11 -3.98
C ASP A 56 -8.31 3.37 -3.88
N CYS A 57 -7.77 4.07 -4.88
CA CYS A 57 -6.37 4.46 -4.92
C CYS A 57 -6.25 5.98 -4.88
N PRO A 58 -5.68 6.56 -3.81
CA PRO A 58 -5.52 8.00 -3.69
C PRO A 58 -4.77 8.62 -4.88
N ALA A 59 -5.12 9.85 -5.20
CA ALA A 59 -4.42 10.62 -6.22
C ALA A 59 -2.91 10.74 -5.90
N GLY A 60 -2.08 10.69 -6.95
CA GLY A 60 -0.62 10.79 -6.82
C GLY A 60 0.10 9.50 -6.45
N VAL A 61 -0.61 8.38 -6.19
CA VAL A 61 0.01 7.06 -5.97
C VAL A 61 0.43 6.42 -7.29
N ILE A 62 -0.34 6.64 -8.36
CA ILE A 62 -0.12 6.07 -9.69
C ILE A 62 0.41 7.18 -10.60
N ASP A 63 1.59 6.97 -11.17
CA ASP A 63 2.16 7.83 -12.22
C ASP A 63 1.47 7.59 -13.58
N ASP A 64 1.61 8.52 -14.53
CA ASP A 64 0.94 8.46 -15.84
C ASP A 64 1.29 7.17 -16.62
N ASP A 65 2.55 6.74 -16.58
CA ASP A 65 3.02 5.53 -17.26
C ASP A 65 2.36 4.26 -16.68
N THR A 66 2.22 4.19 -15.36
CA THR A 66 1.55 3.09 -14.67
C THR A 66 0.05 3.14 -14.92
N LEU A 67 -0.55 4.33 -14.96
CA LEU A 67 -1.96 4.50 -15.26
C LEU A 67 -2.29 3.95 -16.65
N ASP A 68 -1.49 4.33 -17.65
CA ASP A 68 -1.65 3.85 -19.02
C ASP A 68 -1.38 2.35 -19.15
N HIS A 69 -0.44 1.80 -18.36
CA HIS A 69 -0.23 0.35 -18.26
C HIS A 69 -1.49 -0.36 -17.75
N LEU A 70 -2.07 0.12 -16.65
CA LEU A 70 -3.26 -0.47 -16.04
C LEU A 70 -4.50 -0.32 -16.93
N ARG A 71 -4.68 0.81 -17.61
CA ARG A 71 -5.75 1.02 -18.60
C ARG A 71 -5.74 -0.03 -19.70
N ARG A 72 -4.56 -0.36 -20.24
CA ARG A 72 -4.39 -1.39 -21.28
C ARG A 72 -4.71 -2.80 -20.79
N GLN A 73 -4.65 -3.04 -19.48
CA GLN A 73 -4.91 -4.31 -18.83
C GLN A 73 -6.13 -4.27 -17.91
N ARG A 74 -7.11 -3.39 -18.21
CA ARG A 74 -8.21 -3.10 -17.29
C ARG A 74 -8.98 -4.32 -16.79
N TRP A 75 -9.03 -5.39 -17.59
CA TRP A 75 -9.59 -6.68 -17.17
C TRP A 75 -8.50 -7.52 -16.50
N LEU A 76 -8.59 -7.59 -15.17
CA LEU A 76 -7.53 -8.13 -14.32
C LEU A 76 -7.79 -9.59 -14.01
N ALA A 77 -6.90 -10.48 -14.45
CA ALA A 77 -6.92 -11.87 -14.00
C ALA A 77 -6.65 -11.95 -12.49
N LEU A 78 -7.47 -12.69 -11.75
CA LEU A 78 -7.37 -12.87 -10.30
C LEU A 78 -6.75 -14.24 -9.97
N PRO A 79 -5.41 -14.34 -9.87
CA PRO A 79 -4.74 -15.60 -9.57
C PRO A 79 -5.13 -16.12 -8.18
N LYS A 80 -5.02 -17.43 -7.98
CA LYS A 80 -5.44 -18.11 -6.73
C LYS A 80 -4.90 -17.43 -5.46
N GLY A 81 -3.62 -17.04 -5.44
CA GLY A 81 -3.02 -16.36 -4.29
C GLY A 81 -3.65 -15.01 -3.97
N LEU A 82 -3.99 -14.23 -5.00
CA LEU A 82 -4.70 -12.96 -4.80
C LEU A 82 -6.12 -13.21 -4.30
N ARG A 83 -6.85 -14.16 -4.89
CA ARG A 83 -8.21 -14.50 -4.46
C ARG A 83 -8.27 -14.89 -2.97
N GLN A 84 -7.32 -15.70 -2.50
CA GLN A 84 -7.19 -16.04 -1.09
C GLN A 84 -6.95 -14.80 -0.21
N CYS A 85 -6.13 -13.85 -0.67
CA CYS A 85 -5.91 -12.59 0.03
C CYS A 85 -7.17 -11.72 0.09
N LEU A 86 -7.92 -11.61 -1.01
CA LEU A 86 -9.15 -10.83 -1.08
C LEU A 86 -10.23 -11.33 -0.14
N THR A 87 -10.44 -12.65 -0.07
CA THR A 87 -11.39 -13.25 0.89
C THR A 87 -11.01 -12.95 2.33
N GLY A 88 -9.71 -12.98 2.67
CA GLY A 88 -9.22 -12.61 4.00
C GLY A 88 -9.36 -11.12 4.32
N ALA A 89 -9.13 -10.25 3.33
CA ALA A 89 -9.23 -8.79 3.43
C ALA A 89 -10.68 -8.30 3.55
N ALA A 90 -11.64 -8.99 2.92
CA ALA A 90 -13.06 -8.67 3.12
C ALA A 90 -13.52 -8.95 4.57
N ALA A 91 -12.86 -9.90 5.25
CA ALA A 91 -13.15 -10.24 6.65
C ALA A 91 -12.42 -9.32 7.66
N HIS A 92 -11.32 -8.67 7.25
CA HIS A 92 -10.52 -7.79 8.11
C HIS A 92 -10.05 -6.60 7.30
N ALA A 93 -10.37 -5.37 7.71
CA ALA A 93 -9.87 -4.15 7.08
C ALA A 93 -8.35 -4.29 6.84
N ASN A 94 -7.96 -4.47 5.57
CA ASN A 94 -6.59 -4.75 5.19
C ASN A 94 -6.01 -3.50 4.55
N ASP A 95 -5.35 -2.70 5.38
CA ASP A 95 -4.69 -1.44 4.97
C ASP A 95 -3.62 -1.66 3.88
N ASP A 96 -3.15 -2.90 3.70
CA ASP A 96 -2.13 -3.24 2.71
C ASP A 96 -2.72 -3.72 1.36
N LEU A 97 -4.05 -3.78 1.19
CA LEU A 97 -4.63 -4.38 -0.02
C LEU A 97 -4.27 -3.61 -1.30
N LEU A 98 -4.32 -2.28 -1.27
CA LEU A 98 -3.84 -1.46 -2.39
C LEU A 98 -2.38 -1.78 -2.72
N ALA A 99 -1.53 -1.95 -1.71
CA ALA A 99 -0.14 -2.33 -1.90
C ALA A 99 0.03 -3.74 -2.49
N VAL A 100 -0.89 -4.67 -2.22
CA VAL A 100 -0.93 -6.00 -2.87
C VAL A 100 -1.31 -5.88 -4.35
N LEU A 101 -2.31 -5.05 -4.68
CA LEU A 101 -2.76 -4.87 -6.05
C LEU A 101 -1.71 -4.17 -6.92
N LEU A 102 -1.08 -3.11 -6.41
CA LEU A 102 0.02 -2.43 -7.08
C LEU A 102 1.22 -3.37 -7.27
N GLN A 103 1.53 -4.20 -6.27
CA GLN A 103 2.58 -5.22 -6.40
C GLN A 103 2.28 -6.24 -7.51
N GLN A 104 1.00 -6.59 -7.69
CA GLN A 104 0.55 -7.58 -8.66
C GLN A 104 0.51 -7.02 -10.08
N TYR A 105 0.00 -5.80 -10.26
CA TYR A 105 -0.37 -5.28 -11.59
C TYR A 105 0.44 -4.07 -12.07
N ALA A 106 1.07 -3.29 -11.17
CA ALA A 106 1.89 -2.16 -11.63
C ALA A 106 3.25 -2.66 -12.18
N PRO A 107 3.90 -1.93 -13.10
CA PRO A 107 5.22 -2.30 -13.60
C PRO A 107 6.30 -2.34 -12.51
N ALA A 108 7.28 -3.23 -12.66
CA ALA A 108 8.43 -3.29 -11.76
C ALA A 108 9.21 -1.96 -11.76
N GLY A 109 9.52 -1.43 -10.58
CA GLY A 109 10.24 -0.15 -10.44
C GLY A 109 9.41 1.11 -10.65
N SER A 110 8.09 1.01 -10.92
CA SER A 110 7.19 2.16 -11.00
C SER A 110 7.09 2.92 -9.67
N ALA A 111 6.72 4.20 -9.73
CA ALA A 111 6.45 4.97 -8.52
C ALA A 111 5.34 4.31 -7.69
N ALA A 112 4.32 3.75 -8.36
CA ALA A 112 3.24 3.03 -7.69
C ALA A 112 3.73 1.85 -6.84
N ARG A 113 4.74 1.09 -7.29
CA ARG A 113 5.36 0.04 -6.46
C ARG A 113 6.22 0.59 -5.34
N LEU A 114 6.82 1.77 -5.49
CA LEU A 114 7.53 2.45 -4.41
C LEU A 114 6.54 2.91 -3.33
N HIS A 115 5.41 3.53 -3.70
CA HIS A 115 4.34 3.90 -2.78
C HIS A 115 3.76 2.67 -2.07
N ALA A 116 3.52 1.56 -2.79
CA ALA A 116 3.09 0.30 -2.21
C ALA A 116 4.08 -0.25 -1.16
N LEU A 117 5.39 -0.11 -1.42
CA LEU A 117 6.41 -0.45 -0.43
C LEU A 117 6.30 0.46 0.80
N CYS A 118 6.18 1.77 0.62
CA CYS A 118 6.02 2.73 1.71
C CYS A 118 4.81 2.45 2.60
N THR A 119 3.68 2.05 2.03
CA THR A 119 2.50 1.59 2.79
C THR A 119 2.88 0.41 3.70
N ARG A 120 3.50 -0.63 3.15
CA ARG A 120 3.91 -1.81 3.94
C ARG A 120 4.94 -1.49 5.03
N LEU A 121 5.89 -0.60 4.74
CA LEU A 121 6.87 -0.13 5.73
C LEU A 121 6.17 0.62 6.88
N THR A 122 5.10 1.35 6.58
CA THR A 122 4.29 2.10 7.55
C THR A 122 3.41 1.21 8.39
N SER A 123 2.76 0.22 7.78
CA SER A 123 1.90 -0.75 8.47
C SER A 123 2.70 -1.66 9.41
N ARG A 124 3.95 -1.99 9.05
CA ARG A 124 4.80 -2.93 9.80
C ARG A 124 6.24 -2.44 9.94
N PRO A 125 6.48 -1.33 10.66
CA PRO A 125 7.80 -0.70 10.75
C PRO A 125 8.83 -1.58 11.47
N GLY A 126 8.37 -2.40 12.42
CA GLY A 126 9.22 -3.34 13.18
C GLY A 126 9.64 -4.60 12.44
N ALA A 127 9.08 -4.88 11.26
CA ALA A 127 9.48 -6.05 10.50
C ALA A 127 10.94 -5.93 10.00
N ASP A 128 11.55 -7.08 9.70
CA ASP A 128 12.91 -7.13 9.17
C ASP A 128 12.95 -6.66 7.70
N TRP A 129 13.32 -5.40 7.51
CA TRP A 129 13.36 -4.71 6.22
C TRP A 129 14.79 -4.55 5.73
N SER A 130 15.31 -5.60 5.10
CA SER A 130 16.56 -5.53 4.34
C SER A 130 16.36 -4.81 3.01
N VAL A 131 17.43 -4.19 2.49
CA VAL A 131 17.42 -3.58 1.14
C VAL A 131 17.04 -4.61 0.08
N ALA A 132 17.52 -5.85 0.22
CA ALA A 132 17.18 -6.95 -0.69
C ALA A 132 15.67 -7.23 -0.69
N ARG A 133 15.04 -7.30 0.48
CA ARG A 133 13.59 -7.51 0.60
C ARG A 133 12.80 -6.35 -0.01
N MET A 134 13.19 -5.11 0.29
CA MET A 134 12.53 -3.93 -0.28
C MET A 134 12.65 -3.91 -1.81
N ALA A 135 13.82 -4.21 -2.34
CA ALA A 135 14.07 -4.21 -3.78
C ALA A 135 13.29 -5.33 -4.50
N ALA A 136 13.21 -6.51 -3.88
CA ALA A 136 12.42 -7.64 -4.39
C ALA A 136 10.92 -7.32 -4.48
N LEU A 137 10.36 -6.60 -3.49
CA LEU A 137 8.98 -6.12 -3.58
C LEU A 137 8.83 -5.15 -4.76
N VAL A 138 9.69 -4.15 -4.88
CA VAL A 138 9.58 -3.21 -6.01
C VAL A 138 9.85 -3.88 -7.38
N GLY A 139 10.55 -5.01 -7.40
CA GLY A 139 10.88 -5.79 -8.60
C GLY A 139 12.16 -5.31 -9.30
N ILE A 140 13.09 -4.70 -8.56
CA ILE A 140 14.33 -4.12 -9.08
C ILE A 140 15.53 -4.52 -8.22
N SER A 141 16.75 -4.18 -8.66
CA SER A 141 17.96 -4.40 -7.86
C SER A 141 18.06 -3.40 -6.69
N GLY A 142 18.86 -3.73 -5.68
CA GLY A 142 19.08 -2.83 -4.53
C GLY A 142 19.70 -1.48 -4.91
N SER A 143 20.59 -1.45 -5.90
CA SER A 143 21.17 -0.20 -6.42
C SER A 143 20.12 0.67 -7.11
N ARG A 144 19.26 0.06 -7.94
CA ARG A 144 18.15 0.76 -8.60
C ARG A 144 17.11 1.24 -7.59
N LEU A 145 16.84 0.45 -6.54
CA LEU A 145 15.94 0.85 -5.46
C LEU A 145 16.43 2.14 -4.79
N HIS A 146 17.73 2.23 -4.49
CA HIS A 146 18.30 3.43 -3.87
C HIS A 146 18.08 4.66 -4.76
N ALA A 147 18.45 4.57 -6.04
CA ALA A 147 18.27 5.67 -6.99
C ALA A 147 16.79 6.07 -7.14
N ALA A 148 15.90 5.09 -7.28
CA ALA A 148 14.47 5.32 -7.44
C ALA A 148 13.85 5.98 -6.18
N PHE A 149 14.23 5.55 -4.97
CA PHE A 149 13.78 6.19 -3.73
C PHE A 149 14.25 7.63 -3.58
N VAL A 150 15.50 7.92 -3.95
CA VAL A 150 16.02 9.29 -3.88
C VAL A 150 15.31 10.17 -4.91
N GLN A 151 15.05 9.65 -6.11
CA GLN A 151 14.31 10.38 -7.14
C GLN A 151 12.85 10.66 -6.71
N GLU A 152 12.16 9.66 -6.16
CA GLU A 152 10.74 9.77 -5.81
C GLU A 152 10.49 10.50 -4.49
N PHE A 153 11.29 10.21 -3.45
CA PHE A 153 11.05 10.70 -2.08
C PHE A 153 12.16 11.61 -1.54
N GLY A 154 13.20 11.89 -2.32
CA GLY A 154 14.33 12.73 -1.92
C GLY A 154 15.29 12.09 -0.92
N VAL A 155 15.02 10.87 -0.45
CA VAL A 155 15.83 10.19 0.58
C VAL A 155 16.01 8.70 0.28
N PRO A 156 17.14 8.10 0.73
CA PRO A 156 17.35 6.65 0.59
C PRO A 156 16.31 5.80 1.33
N PRO A 157 16.07 4.54 0.92
CA PRO A 157 15.06 3.66 1.52
C PRO A 157 15.22 3.46 3.04
N GLN A 158 16.46 3.29 3.51
CA GLN A 158 16.74 3.09 4.93
C GLN A 158 16.53 4.37 5.77
N ALA A 159 16.78 5.54 5.18
CA ALA A 159 16.51 6.82 5.83
C ALA A 159 15.00 7.06 5.93
N TRP A 160 14.27 6.75 4.85
CA TRP A 160 12.81 6.76 4.82
C TRP A 160 12.22 5.84 5.91
N LEU A 161 12.68 4.59 5.99
CA LEU A 161 12.24 3.64 7.01
C LEU A 161 12.56 4.14 8.42
N SER A 162 13.74 4.70 8.65
CA SER A 162 14.12 5.24 9.96
C SER A 162 13.18 6.37 10.41
N ALA A 163 12.79 7.26 9.49
CA ALA A 163 11.82 8.32 9.76
C ALA A 163 10.41 7.75 10.03
N CYS A 164 10.01 6.73 9.27
CA CYS A 164 8.76 5.99 9.47
C CYS A 164 8.69 5.34 10.86
N ARG A 165 9.74 4.61 11.25
CA ARG A 165 9.86 3.98 12.59
C ARG A 165 9.74 4.99 13.72
N LEU A 166 10.41 6.14 13.58
CA LEU A 166 10.34 7.20 14.59
C LEU A 166 8.93 7.82 14.66
N ARG A 167 8.28 8.06 13.52
CA ARG A 167 6.90 8.57 13.47
C ARG A 167 5.93 7.61 14.14
N TRP A 168 6.04 6.33 13.85
CA TRP A 168 5.24 5.28 14.48
C TRP A 168 5.47 5.25 16.00
N ALA A 169 6.73 5.29 16.44
CA ALA A 169 7.08 5.31 17.85
C ALA A 169 6.52 6.55 18.56
N LYS A 170 6.62 7.74 17.95
CA LYS A 170 6.01 8.98 18.46
C LYS A 170 4.51 8.84 18.64
N HIS A 171 3.81 8.28 17.64
CA HIS A 171 2.37 8.04 17.73
C HIS A 171 2.05 7.11 18.91
N ARG A 172 2.72 5.95 19.02
CA ARG A 172 2.50 5.01 20.12
C ARG A 172 2.83 5.58 21.50
N LEU A 173 3.87 6.41 21.59
CA LEU A 173 4.21 7.07 22.86
C LEU A 173 3.08 7.97 23.39
N LEU A 174 2.26 8.54 22.49
CA LEU A 174 1.14 9.41 22.82
C LEU A 174 -0.19 8.66 22.94
N THR A 175 -0.38 7.56 22.20
CA THR A 175 -1.67 6.86 22.12
C THR A 175 -1.74 5.55 22.90
N SER A 176 -0.62 5.09 23.49
CA SER A 176 -0.60 3.85 24.28
C SER A 176 0.13 3.98 25.61
N THR A 177 -0.18 3.05 26.52
CA THR A 177 0.47 2.90 27.83
C THR A 177 1.65 1.92 27.80
N ASP A 178 2.04 1.41 26.62
CA ASP A 178 3.09 0.41 26.50
C ASP A 178 4.42 0.92 27.05
N SER A 179 5.30 0.00 27.47
CA SER A 179 6.62 0.39 27.92
C SER A 179 7.43 1.01 26.76
N ILE A 180 8.33 1.95 27.06
CA ILE A 180 9.23 2.55 26.04
C ILE A 180 10.07 1.45 25.36
N ALA A 181 10.44 0.40 26.09
CA ALA A 181 11.18 -0.74 25.55
C ALA A 181 10.34 -1.54 24.54
N THR A 182 9.09 -1.83 24.86
CA THR A 182 8.13 -2.49 23.96
C THR A 182 7.96 -1.66 22.68
N ILE A 183 7.67 -0.36 22.80
CA ILE A 183 7.51 0.54 21.65
C ILE A 183 8.77 0.58 20.78
N ALA A 184 9.96 0.57 21.38
CA ALA A 184 11.20 0.56 20.62
C ALA A 184 11.35 -0.74 19.80
N LEU A 185 11.10 -1.89 20.40
CA LEU A 185 11.18 -3.19 19.71
C LEU A 185 10.13 -3.30 18.61
N ASP A 186 8.89 -2.91 18.89
CA ASP A 186 7.79 -2.95 17.92
C ASP A 186 8.00 -1.96 16.75
N ALA A 187 8.71 -0.87 17.01
CA ALA A 187 9.15 0.06 15.97
C ALA A 187 10.36 -0.46 15.17
N GLY A 188 10.99 -1.57 15.58
CA GLY A 188 12.14 -2.17 14.89
C GLY A 188 13.50 -1.61 15.30
N TYR A 189 13.60 -0.98 16.47
CA TYR A 189 14.89 -0.69 17.09
C TYR A 189 15.40 -1.93 17.83
N SER A 190 16.71 -2.16 17.81
CA SER A 190 17.34 -3.25 18.56
C SER A 190 17.25 -3.06 20.07
N GLU A 191 17.14 -1.82 20.53
CA GLU A 191 17.10 -1.46 21.95
C GLU A 191 16.40 -0.10 22.17
N HIS A 192 15.86 0.10 23.37
CA HIS A 192 15.18 1.33 23.75
C HIS A 192 16.09 2.58 23.75
N SER A 193 17.40 2.38 23.94
CA SER A 193 18.37 3.48 23.92
C SER A 193 18.51 4.06 22.50
N ALA A 194 18.36 3.24 21.46
CA ALA A 194 18.36 3.68 20.06
C ALA A 194 17.15 4.57 19.73
N LEU A 195 15.96 4.18 20.17
CA LEU A 195 14.76 5.03 20.07
C LEU A 195 14.97 6.35 20.82
N THR A 196 15.53 6.31 22.03
CA THR A 196 15.79 7.52 22.83
C THR A 196 16.72 8.48 22.11
N ARG A 197 17.82 7.99 21.51
CA ARG A 197 18.74 8.79 20.70
C ARG A 197 18.03 9.41 19.49
N ALA A 198 17.28 8.60 18.75
CA ALA A 198 16.55 9.06 17.55
C ALA A 198 15.53 10.14 17.88
N LEU A 199 14.71 9.94 18.93
CA LEU A 199 13.70 10.89 19.35
C LEU A 199 14.29 12.19 19.89
N ARG A 200 15.35 12.11 20.71
CA ARG A 200 16.05 13.30 21.21
C ARG A 200 16.65 14.12 20.09
N ARG A 201 17.26 13.46 19.10
CA ARG A 201 17.83 14.14 17.93
C ARG A 201 16.76 14.91 17.15
N GLU A 202 15.57 14.34 17.01
CA GLU A 202 14.47 14.93 16.24
C GLU A 202 13.69 16.01 17.01
N THR A 203 13.49 15.83 18.32
CA THR A 203 12.52 16.62 19.10
C THR A 203 13.13 17.35 20.30
N GLY A 204 14.38 17.05 20.66
CA GLY A 204 15.02 17.54 21.89
C GLY A 204 14.58 16.83 23.17
N LEU A 205 13.61 15.90 23.11
CA LEU A 205 12.98 15.32 24.30
C LEU A 205 13.28 13.83 24.48
N THR A 206 13.23 13.35 25.73
CA THR A 206 13.22 11.90 26.02
C THR A 206 11.87 11.30 25.66
N PRO A 207 11.78 9.97 25.43
CA PRO A 207 10.49 9.31 25.22
C PRO A 207 9.49 9.54 26.37
N GLN A 208 9.97 9.56 27.61
CA GLN A 208 9.12 9.83 28.78
C GLN A 208 8.62 11.29 28.81
N ALA A 209 9.47 12.27 28.48
CA ALA A 209 9.04 13.66 28.40
C ALA A 209 8.08 13.89 27.23
N PHE A 210 8.33 13.26 26.08
CA PHE A 210 7.46 13.32 24.91
C PHE A 210 6.06 12.75 25.22
N ARG A 211 5.98 11.64 25.97
CA ARG A 211 4.71 11.05 26.42
C ARG A 211 3.88 11.94 27.35
N ARG A 212 4.50 12.87 28.06
CA ARG A 212 3.83 13.75 29.04
C ARG A 212 3.23 15.02 28.40
N GLN A 213 3.38 15.21 27.09
CA GLN A 213 2.69 16.25 26.33
C GLN A 213 1.24 15.86 26.12
#